data_AF-A0A4U2EPF9-F1
#
_entry.id   AF-A0A4U2EPF9-F1
#
_cell.length_a   1.000
_cell.length_b   1.000
_cell.length_c   1.000
_cell.angle_alpha   90.00
_cell.angle_beta   90.00
_cell.angle_gamma   90.00
#
_symmetry.space_group_name_H-M   'P 1'
#
loop_
_entity.id
_entity.type
_entity.pdbx_description
1 polymer ?
#
loop_
_entity_poly.entity_id
_entity_poly.type
_entity_poly.pdbx_seq_one_letter_code
_entity_poly.pdbx_strand_id
1 'polypeptide(L)' 'MKKILPNLEEFRLNGTSYPVVDPSTLPVDILAALDGYMRGRTVSHPVYIYMQDWVGFCGAVERGDISI' A
#
# COMPACT_ATOMS: atom_id res chain seq x y z
N MET A 1 -14.17 12.29 -9.98
CA MET A 1 -13.11 11.73 -10.85
C MET A 1 -12.46 10.58 -10.10
N LYS A 2 -12.20 9.43 -10.74
CA LYS A 2 -11.43 8.36 -10.08
C LYS A 2 -10.00 8.85 -9.89
N LYS A 3 -9.50 8.80 -8.66
CA LYS A 3 -8.12 9.19 -8.34
C LYS A 3 -7.18 8.10 -8.86
N ILE A 4 -6.15 8.51 -9.59
CA ILE A 4 -5.16 7.58 -10.14
C ILE A 4 -4.15 7.30 -9.02
N LEU A 5 -4.03 6.02 -8.64
CA LEU A 5 -3.01 5.59 -7.69
C LEU A 5 -1.64 5.55 -8.38
N PRO A 6 -0.58 6.06 -7.74
CA PRO A 6 0.77 5.97 -8.28
C PRO A 6 1.23 4.51 -8.33
N ASN A 7 2.16 4.19 -9.23
CA ASN A 7 2.81 2.88 -9.21
C ASN A 7 3.96 2.89 -8.21
N LEU A 8 4.10 1.85 -7.41
CA LEU A 8 5.21 1.67 -6.47
C LEU A 8 6.14 0.59 -7.01
N GLU A 9 7.44 0.88 -7.01
CA GLU A 9 8.45 -0.08 -7.45
C GLU A 9 8.61 -1.19 -6.41
N GLU A 10 8.55 -2.45 -6.89
CA GLU A 10 8.77 -3.61 -6.04
C GLU A 10 10.26 -3.88 -5.83
N PHE A 11 10.62 -4.23 -4.59
CA PHE A 11 11.97 -4.66 -4.25
C PHE A 11 11.93 -5.83 -3.26
N ARG A 12 13.08 -6.50 -3.11
CA ARG A 12 13.23 -7.64 -2.19
C ARG A 12 14.20 -7.27 -1.07
N LEU A 13 13.78 -7.56 0.16
CA LEU A 13 14.66 -7.47 1.32
C LEU A 13 15.45 -8.78 1.46
N ASN A 14 16.71 -8.67 1.89
CA ASN A 14 17.52 -9.85 2.16
C ASN A 14 16.86 -10.70 3.25
N GLY A 15 16.59 -11.96 2.93
CA GLY A 15 15.98 -12.91 3.85
C GLY A 15 14.44 -12.93 3.85
N THR A 16 13.76 -12.16 3.00
CA THR A 16 12.29 -12.27 2.84
C THR A 16 11.92 -13.04 1.59
N SER A 17 10.91 -13.92 1.69
CA SER A 17 10.38 -14.67 0.54
C SER A 17 9.47 -13.81 -0.35
N TYR A 18 8.91 -12.73 0.20
CA TYR A 18 7.91 -11.90 -0.45
C TYR A 18 8.46 -10.51 -0.81
N PRO A 19 8.08 -9.95 -1.98
CA PRO A 19 8.43 -8.60 -2.38
C PRO A 19 7.69 -7.56 -1.54
N VAL A 20 8.31 -6.39 -1.42
CA VAL A 20 7.78 -5.25 -0.68
C VAL A 20 7.83 -3.99 -1.55
N VAL A 21 7.08 -2.97 -1.13
CA VAL A 21 7.05 -1.64 -1.74
C VAL A 21 7.24 -0.58 -0.65
N ASP A 22 7.74 0.59 -1.05
CA ASP A 22 7.90 1.76 -0.17
C ASP A 22 6.74 2.76 -0.41
N PRO A 23 5.79 2.88 0.53
CA PRO A 23 4.68 3.80 0.42
C PRO A 23 5.02 5.24 0.86
N SER A 24 6.24 5.53 1.33
CA SER A 24 6.59 6.85 1.90
C SER A 24 6.51 8.01 0.90
N THR A 25 6.54 7.70 -0.39
CA THR A 25 6.43 8.68 -1.48
C THR A 25 4.98 8.95 -1.92
N LEU A 26 4.00 8.26 -1.33
CA LEU A 26 2.59 8.43 -1.65
C LEU A 26 2.09 9.83 -1.23
N PRO A 27 1.14 10.42 -1.98
CA PRO A 27 0.38 11.58 -1.52
C PRO A 27 -0.23 11.35 -0.14
N VAL A 28 -0.26 12.41 0.68
CA VAL A 28 -0.60 12.32 2.12
C VAL A 28 -1.98 11.70 2.39
N ASP A 29 -2.93 11.93 1.50
CA ASP A 29 -4.29 11.43 1.60
C ASP A 29 -4.39 9.94 1.24
N ILE A 30 -3.63 9.49 0.24
CA ILE A 30 -3.47 8.07 -0.10
C ILE A 30 -2.76 7.35 1.05
N LEU A 31 -1.69 7.95 1.58
CA LEU A 31 -0.94 7.37 2.70
C LEU A 31 -1.83 7.22 3.96
N ALA A 32 -2.62 8.24 4.29
CA ALA A 32 -3.56 8.17 5.41
C ALA A 32 -4.64 7.08 5.23
N ALA A 33 -5.15 6.91 4.01
CA ALA A 33 -6.10 5.84 3.70
C ALA A 33 -5.46 4.45 3.75
N LEU A 34 -4.23 4.32 3.24
CA LEU A 34 -3.43 3.10 3.32
C LEU A 34 -3.16 2.72 4.77
N ASP A 35 -2.77 3.68 5.62
CA ASP A 35 -2.58 3.46 7.05
C ASP A 35 -3.86 2.93 7.70
N GLY A 36 -5.02 3.49 7.33
CA GLY A 36 -6.33 2.99 7.75
C GLY A 36 -6.60 1.55 7.31
N TYR A 37 -6.30 1.22 6.04
CA TYR A 37 -6.45 -0.12 5.48
C TYR A 37 -5.52 -1.16 6.14
N MET A 38 -4.33 -0.73 6.55
CA MET A 38 -3.33 -1.59 7.18
C MET A 38 -3.58 -1.83 8.68
N ARG A 39 -4.51 -1.10 9.32
CA ARG A 39 -4.87 -1.36 10.71
C ARG A 39 -5.43 -2.78 10.87
N GLY A 40 -4.80 -3.57 11.74
CA GLY A 40 -5.16 -4.97 11.97
C GLY A 40 -4.55 -5.95 10.96
N ARG A 41 -3.76 -5.48 9.98
CA ARG A 41 -2.96 -6.33 9.10
C ARG A 41 -1.56 -6.56 9.67
N THR A 42 -1.00 -7.71 9.34
CA THR A 42 -0.02 -8.40 10.19
C THR A 42 1.38 -7.79 10.20
N VAL A 43 1.74 -6.83 9.35
CA VAL A 43 3.04 -6.16 9.50
C VAL A 43 3.01 -4.73 8.95
N SER A 44 2.88 -3.75 9.84
CA SER A 44 3.30 -2.37 9.54
C SER A 44 4.79 -2.29 9.86
N HIS A 45 5.66 -2.56 8.87
CA HIS A 45 7.00 -2.00 8.97
C HIS A 45 6.88 -0.51 8.70
N PRO A 46 7.61 0.35 9.44
CA PRO A 46 7.47 1.80 9.33
C PRO A 46 7.90 2.37 7.96
N VAL A 47 8.53 1.56 7.10
CA VAL A 47 9.12 2.01 5.83
C VAL A 47 8.60 1.22 4.62
N TYR A 48 8.06 0.01 4.79
CA TYR A 48 7.66 -0.83 3.66
C TYR A 48 6.46 -1.72 4.00
N ILE A 49 5.68 -2.06 2.97
CA ILE A 49 4.57 -3.01 3.07
C ILE A 49 4.76 -4.12 2.04
N TYR A 50 4.09 -5.26 2.22
CA TYR A 50 4.10 -6.29 1.19
C TYR A 50 3.42 -5.80 -0.08
N MET A 51 3.97 -6.18 -1.24
CA MET A 51 3.38 -5.85 -2.53
C MET A 51 1.93 -6.36 -2.64
N GLN A 52 1.63 -7.50 -2.00
CA GLN A 52 0.28 -8.05 -1.96
C GLN A 52 -0.71 -7.14 -1.20
N ASP A 53 -0.29 -6.51 -0.11
CA ASP A 53 -1.14 -5.57 0.62
C ASP A 53 -1.38 -4.30 -0.19
N TRP A 54 -0.36 -3.81 -0.91
CA TRP A 54 -0.50 -2.69 -1.85
C TRP A 54 -1.51 -2.99 -2.96
N VAL A 55 -1.39 -4.14 -3.63
CA VAL A 55 -2.35 -4.59 -4.65
C VAL A 55 -3.77 -4.71 -4.07
N GLY A 56 -3.88 -5.24 -2.85
CA GLY A 56 -5.17 -5.35 -2.15
C GLY A 56 -5.80 -3.98 -1.86
N PHE A 57 -5.00 -3.01 -1.44
CA PHE A 57 -5.43 -1.63 -1.23
C PHE A 57 -5.89 -0.98 -2.54
N CYS A 58 -5.10 -1.10 -3.62
CA CYS A 58 -5.45 -0.59 -4.93
C CYS A 58 -6.80 -1.14 -5.42
N GLY A 59 -7.00 -2.46 -5.30
CA GLY A 59 -8.26 -3.08 -5.66
C GLY A 59 -9.45 -2.60 -4.81
N ALA A 60 -9.24 -2.30 -3.53
CA ALA A 60 -10.29 -1.76 -2.66
C ALA A 60 -10.68 -0.31 -3.04
N VAL A 61 -9.71 0.51 -3.41
CA VAL A 61 -9.95 1.86 -3.96
C VAL A 61 -10.70 1.78 -5.30
N GLU A 62 -10.28 0.89 -6.20
CA GLU A 62 -10.89 0.73 -7.53
C GLU A 62 -12.36 0.29 -7.47
N ARG A 63 -12.70 -0.56 -6.49
CA ARG A 63 -14.07 -0.99 -6.20
C ARG A 63 -14.91 0.06 -5.46
N GLY A 64 -14.27 1.08 -4.88
CA GLY A 64 -14.94 2.11 -4.09
C GLY A 64 -15.17 1.74 -2.62
N ASP A 65 -14.52 0.68 -2.12
CA ASP A 65 -14.57 0.28 -0.70
C ASP A 65 -13.78 1.27 0.17
N ILE A 66 -12.78 1.93 -0.41
CA ILE A 66 -11.95 2.98 0.21
C ILE A 66 -12.07 4.25 -0.62
N SER A 67 -12.43 5.36 0.02
CA SER A 67 -12.49 6.68 -0.60
C SER A 67 -11.20 7.45 -0.33
N ILE A 68 -10.60 8.03 -1.37
CA ILE A 68 -9.37 8.84 -1.35
C ILE A 68 -9.46 10.06 -2.26
#